data_AF-A0A0L7KVJ5-F1
#
_entry.id   AF-A0A0L7KVJ5-F1
#
_cell.length_a   1.000
_cell.length_b   1.000
_cell.length_c   1.000
_cell.angle_alpha   90.00
_cell.angle_beta   90.00
_cell.angle_gamma   90.00
#
_symmetry.space_group_name_H-M   'P 1'
#
loop_
_entity.id
_entity.type
_entity.pdbx_description
1 polymer ?
#
loop_
_entity_poly.entity_id
_entity_poly.type
_entity_poly.pdbx_seq_one_letter_code
_entity_poly.pdbx_strand_id
1 'polypeptide(L)'
;MLRSLFVALAVSAVFAGVPTPEETKRLMDHLSDAEHFRNEHHNKQFDHDAFLGEDQAKTFDQLSPEESKRRLGIIVSKIDSDADGFVTLVELKDWIRYTQKRYIEEDVERHWRQHNTDNLDAVSWERDRRRWAYADADEDDALNRTEFAHFLHPEDHPTMRDIVVLETLEDIDKDKEYIGDMYKPEEGEDDEEPDWVKQEREQFTGYRDTNKDGFMDEDEVKDWIAPP
;
A
#
# COMPACT_ATOMS: atom_id res chain seq x y z
N MET A 1 72.76 -8.71 17.97
CA MET A 1 71.73 -7.82 17.38
C MET A 1 70.48 -8.66 17.12
N LEU A 2 69.32 -7.99 17.11
CA LEU A 2 67.96 -8.48 17.40
C LEU A 2 67.38 -9.62 16.54
N ARG A 3 66.27 -10.16 17.03
CA ARG A 3 65.57 -11.43 16.71
C ARG A 3 64.61 -11.35 15.52
N SER A 4 64.25 -12.54 15.03
CA SER A 4 63.20 -12.98 14.09
C SER A 4 61.88 -12.17 14.03
N LEU A 5 61.23 -12.15 12.86
CA LEU A 5 59.92 -12.80 12.61
C LEU A 5 59.48 -12.65 11.13
N PHE A 6 59.19 -13.79 10.47
CA PHE A 6 58.36 -13.83 9.26
C PHE A 6 56.90 -13.76 9.72
N VAL A 7 56.17 -12.71 9.34
CA VAL A 7 54.72 -12.62 9.58
C VAL A 7 54.01 -13.15 8.33
N ALA A 8 53.60 -14.42 8.38
CA ALA A 8 52.55 -14.94 7.51
C ALA A 8 51.22 -14.46 8.07
N LEU A 9 50.62 -13.45 7.42
CA LEU A 9 49.26 -13.01 7.75
C LEU A 9 48.27 -13.97 7.08
N ALA A 10 47.78 -14.92 7.87
CA ALA A 10 46.64 -15.74 7.50
C ALA A 10 45.41 -14.84 7.37
N VAL A 11 44.85 -14.74 6.16
CA VAL A 11 43.53 -14.14 5.94
C VAL A 11 42.51 -15.12 6.50
N SER A 12 42.18 -14.98 7.78
CA SER A 12 40.99 -15.60 8.35
C SER A 12 39.78 -14.80 7.83
N ALA A 13 39.10 -15.35 6.83
CA ALA A 13 37.82 -14.84 6.37
C ALA A 13 36.77 -15.04 7.49
N VAL A 14 36.58 -13.99 8.30
CA VAL A 14 35.42 -13.92 9.19
C VAL A 14 34.24 -13.46 8.33
N PHE A 15 33.52 -14.44 7.78
CA PHE A 15 32.23 -14.25 7.11
C PHE A 15 31.10 -14.04 8.14
N ALA A 16 31.28 -13.10 9.08
CA ALA A 16 30.22 -12.69 9.99
C ALA A 16 29.74 -11.30 9.56
N GLY A 17 28.80 -11.27 8.60
CA GLY A 17 28.15 -10.03 8.17
C GLY A 17 28.08 -9.79 6.66
N VAL A 18 28.65 -10.68 5.83
CA VAL A 18 28.38 -10.65 4.39
C VAL A 18 27.11 -11.47 4.15
N PRO A 19 25.98 -10.85 3.72
CA PRO A 19 24.77 -11.59 3.42
C PRO A 19 25.04 -12.65 2.37
N THR A 20 24.37 -13.79 2.49
CA THR A 20 24.48 -14.87 1.50
C THR A 20 24.08 -14.37 0.11
N PRO A 21 24.50 -15.03 -0.98
CA PRO A 21 24.08 -14.64 -2.34
C PRO A 21 22.55 -14.59 -2.49
N GLU A 22 21.83 -15.44 -1.77
CA GLU A 22 20.38 -15.50 -1.78
C GLU A 22 19.73 -14.38 -0.96
N GLU A 23 20.27 -14.05 0.22
CA GLU A 23 19.85 -12.86 0.98
C GLU A 23 20.18 -11.57 0.24
N THR A 24 21.34 -11.50 -0.41
CA THR A 24 21.77 -10.36 -1.24
C THR A 24 20.87 -10.20 -2.45
N LYS A 25 20.52 -11.32 -3.12
CA LYS A 25 19.57 -11.31 -4.24
C LYS A 25 18.19 -10.82 -3.80
N ARG A 26 17.66 -11.37 -2.71
CA ARG A 26 16.41 -10.89 -2.13
C ARG A 26 16.53 -9.39 -1.85
N LEU A 27 17.61 -8.95 -1.19
CA LEU A 27 17.87 -7.53 -0.87
C LEU A 27 17.87 -6.60 -2.09
N MET A 28 18.33 -7.13 -3.23
CA MET A 28 18.39 -6.39 -4.48
C MET A 28 17.06 -6.38 -5.24
N ASP A 29 16.23 -7.42 -5.13
CA ASP A 29 14.93 -7.47 -5.83
C ASP A 29 13.93 -6.41 -5.31
N HIS A 30 14.17 -5.75 -4.18
CA HIS A 30 13.39 -4.62 -3.66
C HIS A 30 14.11 -3.26 -3.77
N LEU A 31 15.12 -3.15 -4.65
CA LEU A 31 15.72 -1.86 -5.00
C LEU A 31 14.95 -1.13 -6.11
N SER A 32 14.12 -1.84 -6.88
CA SER A 32 13.35 -1.35 -8.02
C SER A 32 12.32 -2.40 -8.40
N ASP A 33 11.17 -1.98 -8.93
CA ASP A 33 10.19 -2.87 -9.57
C ASP A 33 10.69 -3.44 -10.91
N ALA A 34 11.75 -2.85 -11.47
CA ALA A 34 12.38 -3.34 -12.68
C ALA A 34 13.30 -4.53 -12.38
N GLU A 35 13.38 -5.52 -13.27
CA GLU A 35 14.33 -6.62 -13.11
C GLU A 35 15.78 -6.13 -13.21
N HIS A 36 16.64 -6.50 -12.25
CA HIS A 36 18.07 -6.16 -12.23
C HIS A 36 18.83 -6.71 -13.46
N PHE A 37 18.45 -7.91 -13.91
CA PHE A 37 18.97 -8.53 -15.12
C PHE A 37 17.84 -9.01 -16.02
N ARG A 38 17.92 -8.68 -17.31
CA ARG A 38 17.04 -9.23 -18.35
C ARG A 38 17.87 -9.98 -19.38
N ASN A 39 17.73 -11.30 -19.47
CA ASN A 39 18.52 -12.16 -20.36
C ASN A 39 20.05 -11.91 -20.25
N GLU A 40 20.58 -11.91 -19.03
CA GLU A 40 22.00 -11.64 -18.72
C GLU A 40 22.49 -10.21 -19.02
N HIS A 41 21.62 -9.30 -19.49
CA HIS A 41 21.93 -7.89 -19.65
C HIS A 41 21.52 -7.07 -18.42
N HIS A 42 22.45 -6.24 -17.96
CA HIS A 42 22.26 -5.31 -16.84
C HIS A 42 21.22 -4.24 -17.16
N ASN A 43 20.26 -4.03 -16.25
CA ASN A 43 19.21 -3.04 -16.42
C ASN A 43 19.61 -1.69 -15.81
N LYS A 44 19.85 -0.67 -16.66
CA LYS A 44 20.18 0.68 -16.19
C LYS A 44 19.04 1.36 -15.43
N GLN A 45 17.79 0.98 -15.69
CA GLN A 45 16.64 1.50 -14.96
C GLN A 45 16.69 1.05 -13.50
N PHE A 46 17.08 -0.20 -13.27
CA PHE A 46 17.25 -0.74 -11.92
C PHE A 46 18.26 0.08 -11.12
N ASP A 47 19.42 0.40 -11.69
CA ASP A 47 20.42 1.25 -11.02
C ASP A 47 19.89 2.64 -10.71
N HIS A 48 19.10 3.18 -11.65
CA HIS A 48 18.55 4.53 -11.53
C HIS A 48 17.53 4.61 -10.40
N ASP A 49 16.62 3.63 -10.34
CA ASP A 49 15.62 3.49 -9.28
C ASP A 49 16.30 3.19 -7.94
N ALA A 50 17.29 2.30 -7.91
CA ALA A 50 18.05 1.96 -6.70
C ALA A 50 18.80 3.17 -6.12
N PHE A 51 19.28 4.07 -6.98
CA PHE A 51 20.08 5.23 -6.58
C PHE A 51 19.23 6.44 -6.20
N LEU A 52 18.13 6.69 -6.93
CA LEU A 52 17.29 7.88 -6.76
C LEU A 52 16.02 7.61 -5.94
N GLY A 53 15.56 6.37 -5.90
CA GLY A 53 14.19 5.99 -5.56
C GLY A 53 13.27 6.13 -6.78
N GLU A 54 12.28 5.25 -6.89
CA GLU A 54 11.41 5.11 -8.07
C GLU A 54 10.72 6.43 -8.49
N ASP A 55 10.14 7.17 -7.54
CA ASP A 55 9.44 8.44 -7.81
C ASP A 55 10.38 9.54 -8.32
N GLN A 56 11.58 9.61 -7.76
CA GLN A 56 12.59 10.56 -8.22
C GLN A 56 13.15 10.13 -9.57
N ALA A 57 13.42 8.84 -9.78
CA ALA A 57 13.89 8.29 -11.05
C ALA A 57 12.96 8.67 -12.22
N LYS A 58 11.65 8.47 -12.08
CA LYS A 58 10.65 8.88 -13.08
C LYS A 58 10.66 10.38 -13.37
N THR A 59 10.97 11.19 -12.37
CA THR A 59 11.06 12.65 -12.52
C THR A 59 12.29 13.04 -13.36
N PHE A 60 13.41 12.34 -13.21
CA PHE A 60 14.68 12.66 -13.90
C PHE A 60 14.63 12.41 -15.41
N ASP A 61 13.81 11.47 -15.88
CA ASP A 61 13.62 11.18 -17.31
C ASP A 61 13.03 12.37 -18.09
N GLN A 62 12.37 13.29 -17.39
CA GLN A 62 11.69 14.45 -17.97
C GLN A 62 12.51 15.75 -17.87
N LEU A 63 13.69 15.72 -17.26
CA LEU A 63 14.50 16.90 -16.99
C LEU A 63 15.51 17.18 -18.11
N SER A 64 15.86 18.46 -18.27
CA SER A 64 16.99 18.83 -19.12
C SER A 64 18.31 18.35 -18.49
N PRO A 65 19.36 18.12 -19.30
CA PRO A 65 20.67 17.69 -18.79
C PRO A 65 21.24 18.60 -17.68
N GLU A 66 21.01 19.91 -17.77
CA GLU A 66 21.46 20.89 -16.80
C GLU A 66 20.73 20.74 -15.46
N GLU A 67 19.42 20.53 -15.49
CA GLU A 67 18.60 20.35 -14.29
C GLU A 67 18.86 18.98 -13.66
N SER A 68 19.02 17.91 -14.46
CA SER A 68 19.46 16.60 -13.97
C SER A 68 20.82 16.68 -13.28
N LYS A 69 21.78 17.42 -13.85
CA LYS A 69 23.09 17.64 -13.23
C LYS A 69 22.99 18.44 -11.93
N ARG A 70 22.13 19.45 -11.88
CA ARG A 70 21.87 20.25 -10.67
C ARG A 70 21.30 19.37 -9.55
N ARG A 71 20.30 18.55 -9.85
CA ARG A 71 19.66 17.66 -8.87
C ARG A 71 20.58 16.53 -8.43
N LEU A 72 21.37 15.94 -9.34
CA LEU A 72 22.42 14.99 -8.97
C LEU A 72 23.43 15.64 -8.02
N GLY A 73 23.80 16.90 -8.22
CA GLY A 73 24.68 17.63 -7.30
C GLY A 73 24.10 17.73 -5.88
N ILE A 74 22.78 17.98 -5.75
CA ILE A 74 22.10 17.99 -4.45
C ILE A 74 22.10 16.59 -3.82
N ILE A 75 21.87 15.55 -4.60
CA ILE A 75 21.88 14.16 -4.10
C ILE A 75 23.27 13.75 -3.64
N VAL A 76 24.31 14.02 -4.45
CA VAL A 76 25.71 13.77 -4.08
C VAL A 76 26.07 14.48 -2.77
N SER A 77 25.63 15.72 -2.56
CA SER A 77 25.86 16.43 -1.29
C SER A 77 25.11 15.85 -0.09
N LYS A 78 24.08 15.04 -0.31
CA LYS A 78 23.39 14.29 0.76
C LYS A 78 24.05 12.94 1.05
N ILE A 79 24.72 12.37 0.04
CA ILE A 79 25.47 11.12 0.17
C ILE A 79 26.78 11.38 0.90
N ASP A 80 27.51 12.43 0.49
CA ASP A 80 28.72 12.93 1.16
C ASP A 80 28.34 13.46 2.55
N SER A 81 28.39 12.57 3.53
CA SER A 81 27.84 12.78 4.86
C SER A 81 28.85 13.44 5.79
N ASP A 82 30.14 13.23 5.53
CA ASP A 82 31.24 13.86 6.26
C ASP A 82 31.70 15.18 5.61
N ALA A 83 31.14 15.52 4.45
CA ALA A 83 31.35 16.76 3.70
C ALA A 83 32.82 16.96 3.28
N ASP A 84 33.53 15.87 3.03
CA ASP A 84 34.92 15.90 2.56
C ASP A 84 35.04 16.17 1.04
N GLY A 85 33.90 16.20 0.34
CA GLY A 85 33.79 16.44 -1.10
C GLY A 85 33.89 15.17 -1.94
N PHE A 86 33.99 14.00 -1.33
CA PHE A 86 34.04 12.70 -1.98
C PHE A 86 32.87 11.82 -1.52
N VAL A 87 32.43 10.94 -2.41
CA VAL A 87 31.47 9.89 -2.06
C VAL A 87 32.23 8.58 -1.93
N THR A 88 32.30 8.06 -0.71
CA THR A 88 32.90 6.77 -0.44
C THR A 88 31.92 5.63 -0.69
N LEU A 89 32.45 4.39 -0.83
CA LEU A 89 31.61 3.19 -0.96
C LEU A 89 30.71 2.97 0.27
N VAL A 90 31.17 3.40 1.45
CA VAL A 90 30.40 3.27 2.70
C VAL A 90 29.19 4.20 2.65
N GLU A 91 29.41 5.47 2.35
CA GLU A 91 28.35 6.48 2.24
C GLU A 91 27.33 6.15 1.15
N LEU A 92 27.80 5.68 -0.01
CA LEU A 92 26.91 5.26 -1.08
C LEU A 92 26.03 4.07 -0.65
N LYS A 93 26.60 3.09 0.07
CA LYS A 93 25.82 1.96 0.60
C LYS A 93 24.80 2.40 1.63
N ASP A 94 25.18 3.34 2.50
CA ASP A 94 24.29 3.85 3.54
C ASP A 94 23.17 4.70 2.93
N TRP A 95 23.45 5.47 1.88
CA TRP A 95 22.44 6.18 1.10
C TRP A 95 21.44 5.24 0.42
N ILE A 96 21.91 4.17 -0.23
CA ILE A 96 21.03 3.19 -0.86
C ILE A 96 20.12 2.55 0.19
N ARG A 97 20.66 2.13 1.34
CA ARG A 97 19.86 1.57 2.44
C ARG A 97 18.85 2.56 2.99
N TYR A 98 19.24 3.81 3.17
CA TYR A 98 18.36 4.89 3.62
C TYR A 98 17.20 5.10 2.63
N THR A 99 17.52 5.18 1.35
CA THR A 99 16.54 5.39 0.27
C THR A 99 15.55 4.22 0.20
N GLN A 100 16.05 2.98 0.30
CA GLN A 100 15.20 1.78 0.37
C GLN A 100 14.28 1.79 1.59
N LYS A 101 14.84 2.02 2.78
CA LYS A 101 14.05 2.04 4.02
C LYS A 101 12.93 3.05 3.92
N ARG A 102 13.24 4.25 3.42
CA ARG A 102 12.24 5.30 3.23
C ARG A 102 11.17 4.89 2.22
N TYR A 103 11.54 4.29 1.09
CA TYR A 103 10.55 3.80 0.12
C TYR A 103 9.59 2.78 0.75
N ILE A 104 10.14 1.80 1.49
CA ILE A 104 9.33 0.79 2.19
C ILE A 104 8.40 1.45 3.21
N GLU A 105 8.91 2.39 4.01
CA GLU A 105 8.09 3.11 5.01
C GLU A 105 7.00 3.97 4.35
N GLU A 106 7.31 4.68 3.28
CA GLU A 106 6.35 5.50 2.52
C GLU A 106 5.29 4.64 1.83
N ASP A 107 5.67 3.48 1.28
CA ASP A 107 4.75 2.54 0.64
C ASP A 107 3.83 1.87 1.67
N VAL A 108 4.39 1.42 2.80
CA VAL A 108 3.62 0.87 3.92
C VAL A 108 2.63 1.91 4.45
N GLU A 109 3.06 3.15 4.68
CA GLU A 109 2.18 4.21 5.19
C GLU A 109 1.06 4.54 4.20
N ARG A 110 1.35 4.54 2.90
CA ARG A 110 0.36 4.78 1.85
C ARG A 110 -0.72 3.69 1.84
N HIS A 111 -0.31 2.42 1.81
CA HIS A 111 -1.25 1.30 1.84
C HIS A 111 -1.97 1.19 3.18
N TRP A 112 -1.29 1.47 4.30
CA TRP A 112 -1.88 1.50 5.63
C TRP A 112 -3.05 2.49 5.69
N ARG A 113 -2.85 3.73 5.23
CA ARG A 113 -3.92 4.74 5.18
C ARG A 113 -5.08 4.34 4.28
N GLN A 114 -4.79 3.67 3.17
CA GLN A 114 -5.82 3.25 2.23
C GLN A 114 -6.71 2.13 2.80
N HIS A 115 -6.13 1.19 3.54
CA HIS A 115 -6.84 0.02 4.08
C HIS A 115 -7.29 0.17 5.54
N ASN A 116 -6.80 1.17 6.26
CA ASN A 116 -7.13 1.44 7.66
C ASN A 116 -7.90 2.77 7.83
N THR A 117 -9.04 2.90 7.14
CA THR A 117 -9.87 4.13 7.18
C THR A 117 -10.35 4.47 8.60
N ASP A 118 -10.57 3.44 9.42
CA ASP A 118 -11.11 3.55 10.77
C ASP A 118 -10.00 3.74 11.83
N ASN A 119 -8.73 3.88 11.40
CA ASN A 119 -7.56 4.09 12.25
C ASN A 119 -7.43 3.08 13.41
N LEU A 120 -7.58 1.79 13.07
CA LEU A 120 -7.43 0.66 13.98
C LEU A 120 -5.95 0.31 14.21
N ASP A 121 -5.66 -0.42 15.29
CA ASP A 121 -4.30 -0.91 15.58
C ASP A 121 -3.82 -2.00 14.60
N ALA A 122 -4.75 -2.60 13.84
CA ALA A 122 -4.46 -3.62 12.84
C ALA A 122 -5.50 -3.60 11.71
N VAL A 123 -5.06 -3.84 10.48
CA VAL A 123 -5.93 -4.04 9.32
C VAL A 123 -6.37 -5.50 9.26
N SER A 124 -7.68 -5.74 9.24
CA SER A 124 -8.26 -7.07 9.05
C SER A 124 -8.50 -7.34 7.57
N TRP A 125 -8.08 -8.51 7.10
CA TRP A 125 -8.37 -9.03 5.76
C TRP A 125 -9.58 -9.99 5.75
N GLU A 126 -10.39 -9.98 6.81
CA GLU A 126 -11.53 -10.89 6.95
C GLU A 126 -12.57 -10.71 5.84
N ARG A 127 -12.82 -9.46 5.42
CA ARG A 127 -13.71 -9.13 4.30
C ARG A 127 -13.26 -9.79 3.01
N ASP A 128 -12.00 -9.60 2.62
CA ASP A 128 -11.44 -10.21 1.41
C ASP A 128 -11.39 -11.74 1.51
N ARG A 129 -11.10 -12.29 2.69
CA ARG A 129 -11.14 -13.74 2.92
C ARG A 129 -12.56 -14.31 2.75
N ARG A 130 -13.57 -13.59 3.24
CA ARG A 130 -14.98 -13.97 3.11
C ARG A 130 -15.40 -13.91 1.65
N ARG A 131 -15.06 -12.83 0.92
CA ARG A 131 -15.30 -12.70 -0.52
C ARG A 131 -14.62 -13.80 -1.33
N TRP A 132 -13.36 -14.13 -1.02
CA TRP A 132 -12.65 -15.21 -1.68
C TRP A 132 -13.40 -16.52 -1.54
N ALA A 133 -13.79 -16.89 -0.31
CA ALA A 133 -14.53 -18.12 -0.05
C ALA A 133 -15.91 -18.17 -0.73
N TYR A 134 -16.57 -17.02 -0.94
CA TYR A 134 -17.81 -16.94 -1.70
C TYR A 134 -17.60 -17.06 -3.21
N ALA A 135 -16.48 -16.53 -3.72
CA ALA A 135 -16.14 -16.59 -5.12
C ALA A 135 -15.63 -17.98 -5.54
N ASP A 136 -14.88 -18.66 -4.67
CA ASP A 136 -14.38 -20.02 -4.83
C ASP A 136 -15.53 -21.05 -4.73
N ALA A 137 -16.24 -21.23 -5.84
CA ALA A 137 -17.45 -22.05 -5.87
C ALA A 137 -17.17 -23.56 -5.92
N ASP A 138 -15.98 -23.96 -6.34
CA ASP A 138 -15.55 -25.37 -6.39
C ASP A 138 -14.63 -25.79 -5.22
N GLU A 139 -14.32 -24.86 -4.32
CA GLU A 139 -13.57 -25.04 -3.07
C GLU A 139 -12.16 -25.60 -3.31
N ASP A 140 -11.51 -25.20 -4.40
CA ASP A 140 -10.17 -25.68 -4.77
C ASP A 140 -9.02 -24.80 -4.25
N ASP A 141 -9.33 -23.72 -3.51
CA ASP A 141 -8.40 -22.71 -2.99
C ASP A 141 -7.68 -21.93 -4.10
N ALA A 142 -8.28 -21.87 -5.30
CA ALA A 142 -7.87 -21.02 -6.41
C ALA A 142 -9.09 -20.41 -7.09
N LEU A 143 -8.93 -19.20 -7.63
CA LEU A 143 -10.00 -18.57 -8.42
C LEU A 143 -9.70 -18.75 -9.90
N ASN A 144 -10.59 -19.44 -10.62
CA ASN A 144 -10.57 -19.42 -12.07
C ASN A 144 -10.97 -18.03 -12.60
N ARG A 145 -10.83 -17.79 -13.92
CA ARG A 145 -11.10 -16.45 -14.50
C ARG A 145 -12.49 -15.91 -14.18
N THR A 146 -13.49 -16.78 -14.10
CA THR A 146 -14.87 -16.40 -13.80
C THR A 146 -15.02 -16.06 -12.32
N GLU A 147 -14.50 -16.90 -11.43
CA GLU A 147 -14.54 -16.68 -9.99
C GLU A 147 -13.73 -15.45 -9.57
N PHE A 148 -12.60 -15.20 -10.23
CA PHE A 148 -11.82 -13.99 -10.01
C PHE A 148 -12.58 -12.73 -10.45
N ALA A 149 -13.38 -12.81 -11.52
CA ALA A 149 -14.28 -11.72 -11.88
C ALA A 149 -15.38 -11.50 -10.82
N HIS A 150 -15.95 -12.59 -10.29
CA HIS A 150 -16.91 -12.52 -9.18
C HIS A 150 -16.30 -11.90 -7.92
N PHE A 151 -15.03 -12.18 -7.64
CA PHE A 151 -14.30 -11.61 -6.50
C PHE A 151 -14.04 -10.10 -6.65
N LEU A 152 -13.68 -9.65 -7.86
CA LEU A 152 -13.37 -8.23 -8.13
C LEU A 152 -14.62 -7.36 -8.31
N HIS A 153 -15.67 -7.91 -8.89
CA HIS A 153 -16.93 -7.23 -9.20
C HIS A 153 -18.12 -8.00 -8.60
N PRO A 154 -18.17 -8.18 -7.27
CA PRO A 154 -19.23 -8.96 -6.63
C PRO A 154 -20.62 -8.34 -6.84
N GLU A 155 -20.72 -7.04 -7.14
CA GLU A 155 -21.95 -6.33 -7.48
C GLU A 155 -22.63 -6.81 -8.77
N ASP A 156 -21.86 -7.30 -9.74
CA ASP A 156 -22.37 -7.69 -11.06
C ASP A 156 -22.91 -9.13 -11.08
N HIS A 157 -22.75 -9.88 -9.98
CA HIS A 157 -22.97 -11.32 -9.94
C HIS A 157 -24.01 -11.75 -8.88
N PRO A 158 -25.09 -12.44 -9.28
CA PRO A 158 -26.17 -12.83 -8.35
C PRO A 158 -25.71 -13.68 -7.14
N THR A 159 -24.70 -14.52 -7.32
CA THR A 159 -24.15 -15.40 -6.27
C THR A 159 -23.35 -14.64 -5.21
N MET A 160 -22.78 -13.49 -5.58
CA MET A 160 -22.01 -12.64 -4.67
C MET A 160 -22.88 -11.54 -4.02
N ARG A 161 -24.13 -11.38 -4.45
CA ARG A 161 -25.00 -10.32 -3.96
C ARG A 161 -25.18 -10.35 -2.44
N ASP A 162 -25.31 -11.55 -1.87
CA ASP A 162 -25.51 -11.71 -0.42
C ASP A 162 -24.28 -11.23 0.39
N ILE A 163 -23.06 -11.43 -0.13
CA ILE A 163 -21.86 -10.93 0.54
C ILE A 163 -21.75 -9.39 0.43
N VAL A 164 -22.13 -8.80 -0.72
CA VAL A 164 -22.13 -7.34 -0.90
C VAL A 164 -23.14 -6.68 0.04
N VAL A 165 -24.33 -7.26 0.20
CA VAL A 165 -25.36 -6.79 1.14
C VAL A 165 -24.84 -6.84 2.57
N LEU A 166 -24.30 -7.98 2.99
CA LEU A 166 -23.76 -8.17 4.34
C LEU A 166 -22.69 -7.12 4.68
N GLU A 167 -21.76 -6.88 3.76
CA GLU A 167 -20.72 -5.87 3.95
C GLU A 167 -21.28 -4.45 3.98
N THR A 168 -22.27 -4.18 3.14
CA THR A 168 -22.93 -2.87 3.11
C THR A 168 -23.68 -2.61 4.43
N LEU A 169 -24.29 -3.63 5.03
CA LEU A 169 -24.88 -3.54 6.37
C LEU A 169 -23.81 -3.28 7.44
N GLU A 170 -22.68 -4.00 7.40
CA GLU A 170 -21.56 -3.78 8.33
C GLU A 170 -20.96 -2.37 8.22
N ASP A 171 -20.93 -1.79 7.01
CA ASP A 171 -20.40 -0.45 6.75
C ASP A 171 -21.39 0.68 7.13
N ILE A 172 -22.69 0.45 7.00
CA ILE A 172 -23.76 1.45 7.19
C ILE A 172 -24.35 1.47 8.61
N ASP A 173 -24.26 0.37 9.36
CA ASP A 173 -24.90 0.21 10.67
C ASP A 173 -23.88 0.08 11.82
N LYS A 174 -22.83 0.93 11.84
CA LYS A 174 -21.80 0.86 12.89
C LYS A 174 -22.28 1.44 14.22
N ASP A 175 -23.14 2.46 14.19
CA ASP A 175 -23.66 3.11 15.41
C ASP A 175 -25.19 3.10 15.58
N LYS A 176 -25.90 2.35 14.73
CA LYS A 176 -27.36 2.23 14.74
C LYS A 176 -28.12 3.47 14.27
N GLU A 177 -27.54 4.38 13.50
CA GLU A 177 -28.32 5.40 12.79
C GLU A 177 -27.68 5.76 11.43
N TYR A 178 -28.28 5.31 10.32
CA TYR A 178 -27.84 5.61 8.94
C TYR A 178 -27.52 7.10 8.71
N ILE A 179 -28.37 8.00 9.24
CA ILE A 179 -28.16 9.45 9.14
C ILE A 179 -27.12 9.95 10.15
N GLY A 180 -27.07 9.35 11.34
CA GLY A 180 -26.13 9.71 12.39
C GLY A 180 -24.69 9.45 12.00
N ASP A 181 -24.42 8.37 11.26
CA ASP A 181 -23.09 8.09 10.70
C ASP A 181 -22.69 9.04 9.55
N MET A 182 -23.66 9.59 8.81
CA MET A 182 -23.41 10.52 7.70
C MET A 182 -23.24 11.98 8.16
N TYR A 183 -23.95 12.38 9.23
CA TYR A 183 -23.93 13.74 9.75
C TYR A 183 -24.06 13.77 11.28
N LYS A 184 -23.00 14.19 11.96
CA LYS A 184 -23.00 14.50 13.39
C LYS A 184 -22.88 16.02 13.55
N PRO A 185 -23.90 16.73 14.08
CA PRO A 185 -23.74 18.15 14.39
C PRO A 185 -22.63 18.32 15.43
N GLU A 186 -21.76 19.31 15.27
CA GLU A 186 -20.76 19.63 16.30
C GLU A 186 -21.47 20.04 17.59
N GLU A 187 -21.06 19.47 18.74
CA GLU A 187 -21.66 19.76 20.04
C GLU A 187 -21.58 21.27 20.34
N GLY A 188 -22.71 21.96 20.24
CA GLY A 188 -22.86 23.36 20.67
C GLY A 188 -23.22 24.38 19.58
N GLU A 189 -23.36 23.96 18.32
CA GLU A 189 -23.90 24.81 17.26
C GLU A 189 -25.37 24.47 16.98
N ASP A 190 -26.26 25.46 17.18
CA ASP A 190 -27.67 25.46 16.73
C ASP A 190 -27.73 25.68 15.20
N ASP A 191 -26.84 25.01 14.46
CA ASP A 191 -26.77 25.13 13.00
C ASP A 191 -27.85 24.25 12.38
N GLU A 192 -28.75 24.88 11.61
CA GLU A 192 -29.81 24.19 10.89
C GLU A 192 -29.21 23.06 10.03
N GLU A 193 -29.76 21.84 10.15
CA GLU A 193 -29.31 20.68 9.35
C GLU A 193 -29.17 21.07 7.86
N PRO A 194 -28.04 20.76 7.21
CA PRO A 194 -27.83 21.05 5.80
C PRO A 194 -28.93 20.45 4.92
N ASP A 195 -29.25 21.12 3.80
CA ASP A 195 -30.33 20.68 2.90
C ASP A 195 -30.12 19.26 2.35
N TRP A 196 -28.87 18.83 2.18
CA TRP A 196 -28.56 17.47 1.76
C TRP A 196 -28.94 16.42 2.82
N VAL A 197 -28.77 16.73 4.12
CA VAL A 197 -29.14 15.85 5.24
C VAL A 197 -30.65 15.69 5.29
N LYS A 198 -31.38 16.80 5.15
CA LYS A 198 -32.85 16.81 5.09
C LYS A 198 -33.36 15.98 3.91
N GLN A 199 -32.78 16.18 2.72
CA GLN A 199 -33.13 15.42 1.52
C GLN A 199 -32.81 13.93 1.67
N GLU A 200 -31.70 13.58 2.30
CA GLU A 200 -31.32 12.20 2.55
C GLU A 200 -32.24 11.53 3.58
N ARG A 201 -32.65 12.24 4.65
CA ARG A 201 -33.68 11.78 5.61
C ARG A 201 -35.02 11.52 4.91
N GLU A 202 -35.43 12.40 4.01
CA GLU A 202 -36.66 12.21 3.23
C GLU A 202 -36.56 11.02 2.28
N GLN A 203 -35.42 10.83 1.61
CA GLN A 203 -35.20 9.67 0.75
C GLN A 203 -35.13 8.37 1.54
N PHE A 204 -34.47 8.38 2.70
CA PHE A 204 -34.39 7.24 3.60
C PHE A 204 -35.78 6.82 4.07
N THR A 205 -36.51 7.72 4.72
CA THR A 205 -37.86 7.45 5.26
C THR A 205 -38.88 7.16 4.16
N GLY A 206 -38.65 7.67 2.94
CA GLY A 206 -39.56 7.56 1.82
C GLY A 206 -39.39 6.30 0.97
N TYR A 207 -38.14 5.83 0.81
CA TYR A 207 -37.80 4.79 -0.17
C TYR A 207 -36.87 3.69 0.35
N ARG A 208 -36.07 3.95 1.39
CA ARG A 208 -35.09 2.97 1.90
C ARG A 208 -35.61 2.22 3.12
N ASP A 209 -36.21 2.94 4.06
CA ASP A 209 -36.84 2.40 5.27
C ASP A 209 -38.32 2.10 5.00
N THR A 210 -38.57 0.88 4.50
CA THR A 210 -39.90 0.40 4.13
C THR A 210 -40.72 0.07 5.38
N ASN A 211 -40.06 -0.47 6.41
CA ASN A 211 -40.72 -0.93 7.64
C ASN A 211 -40.94 0.22 8.65
N LYS A 212 -40.30 1.37 8.44
CA LYS A 212 -40.34 2.62 9.24
C LYS A 212 -39.80 2.47 10.65
N ASP A 213 -38.86 1.58 10.86
CA ASP A 213 -38.21 1.38 12.15
C ASP A 213 -37.04 2.33 12.38
N GLY A 214 -36.62 3.08 11.35
CA GLY A 214 -35.51 4.03 11.40
C GLY A 214 -34.14 3.41 11.11
N PHE A 215 -34.08 2.12 10.78
CA PHE A 215 -32.88 1.35 10.45
C PHE A 215 -32.98 0.80 9.02
N MET A 216 -31.89 0.26 8.48
CA MET A 216 -31.92 -0.49 7.22
C MET A 216 -31.69 -1.96 7.53
N ASP A 217 -32.70 -2.79 7.26
CA ASP A 217 -32.58 -4.24 7.39
C ASP A 217 -31.99 -4.91 6.12
N GLU A 218 -31.74 -6.22 6.21
CA GLU A 218 -31.12 -6.98 5.11
C GLU A 218 -31.97 -6.96 3.82
N ASP A 219 -33.29 -6.97 3.95
CA ASP A 219 -34.20 -6.97 2.81
C ASP A 219 -34.22 -5.58 2.14
N GLU A 220 -34.21 -4.51 2.93
CA GLU A 220 -34.15 -3.12 2.46
C GLU A 220 -32.82 -2.81 1.75
N VAL A 221 -31.68 -3.28 2.27
CA VAL A 221 -30.37 -3.14 1.62
C VAL A 221 -30.32 -3.95 0.32
N LYS A 222 -30.89 -5.16 0.28
CA LYS A 222 -30.98 -5.97 -0.95
C LYS A 222 -31.72 -5.24 -2.06
N ASP A 223 -32.88 -4.67 -1.75
CA ASP A 223 -33.70 -3.93 -2.71
C ASP A 223 -33.02 -2.64 -3.19
N TRP A 224 -32.17 -2.02 -2.36
CA TRP A 224 -31.40 -0.85 -2.73
C TRP A 224 -30.20 -1.15 -3.64
N ILE A 225 -29.42 -2.20 -3.32
CA ILE A 225 -28.21 -2.57 -4.08
C ILE A 225 -28.58 -3.18 -5.44
N ALA A 226 -29.64 -3.98 -5.49
CA ALA A 226 -30.05 -4.67 -6.70
C ALA A 226 -31.58 -4.70 -6.79
N PRO A 227 -32.21 -3.57 -7.16
CA PRO A 227 -33.65 -3.52 -7.36
C PRO A 227 -34.10 -4.53 -8.45
N PRO A 228 -35.31 -5.10 -8.31
CA PRO A 228 -35.80 -6.21 -9.13
C PRO A 228 -35.99 -5.88 -10.63
#